data_AF-A0A645HAB8-F1
#
_entry.id   AF-A0A645HAB8-F1
#
_cell.length_a   1.000
_cell.length_b   1.000
_cell.length_c   1.000
_cell.angle_alpha   90.00
_cell.angle_beta   90.00
_cell.angle_gamma   90.00
#
_symmetry.space_group_name_H-M   'P 1'
#
loop_
_entity.id
_entity.type
_entity.pdbx_description
1 polymer ?
#
loop_
_entity_poly.entity_id
_entity_poly.type
_entity_poly.pdbx_seq_one_letter_code
_entity_poly.pdbx_strand_id
1 'polypeptide(L)'
;MEAASGNATLMHKALSLFTMPEWVAKNLNHRSKAEKLMHLRGESFRSFEKSIKNFTITELIRLPNVQEVIDGKIVMPLTKFSDLEKTLYTCEEYKAHLKNALLFSQKYENYNIHVTKDLMNDMLVYCKEGSGVIIAQEALSTIFAFNEPGMTSAFDQYLSKEQSRKTDNKKSQQQIQGFLNSLEKQNL
;
A
#
# COMPACT_ATOMS: atom_id res chain seq x y z
N MET A 1 1.53 -13.23 18.11
CA MET A 1 0.53 -12.15 18.35
C MET A 1 -0.78 -12.64 17.79
N GLU A 2 -1.83 -12.78 18.60
CA GLU A 2 -3.18 -12.97 18.06
C GLU A 2 -3.47 -11.83 17.08
N ALA A 3 -4.10 -12.16 15.95
CA ALA A 3 -4.50 -11.16 14.97
C ALA A 3 -5.62 -10.32 15.57
N ALA A 4 -5.26 -9.25 16.28
CA ALA A 4 -6.23 -8.33 16.86
C ALA A 4 -7.19 -7.82 15.76
N SER A 5 -8.46 -7.73 16.13
CA SER A 5 -9.58 -7.31 15.31
C SER A 5 -9.69 -5.79 15.32
N GLY A 6 -9.83 -5.15 14.17
CA GLY A 6 -9.93 -3.69 14.11
C GLY A 6 -9.70 -3.12 12.73
N ASN A 7 -10.05 -1.85 12.57
CA ASN A 7 -9.75 -1.10 11.35
C ASN A 7 -8.23 -0.99 11.16
N ALA A 8 -7.81 -0.88 9.91
CA ALA A 8 -6.40 -0.74 9.58
C ALA A 8 -6.19 0.44 8.64
N THR A 9 -5.20 1.27 8.95
CA THR A 9 -4.71 2.30 8.04
C THR A 9 -3.28 1.99 7.64
N LEU A 10 -3.03 1.95 6.33
CA LEU A 10 -1.70 1.84 5.75
C LEU A 10 -1.39 3.14 5.00
N MET A 11 -0.22 3.71 5.23
CA MET A 11 0.24 4.94 4.61
C MET A 11 1.63 4.74 4.03
N HIS A 12 1.79 4.90 2.71
CA HIS A 12 3.03 4.60 2.00
C HIS A 12 3.03 5.19 0.58
N LYS A 13 4.22 5.39 0.00
CA LYS A 13 4.37 5.93 -1.37
C LYS A 13 4.05 4.93 -2.49
N ALA A 14 3.75 3.68 -2.16
CA ALA A 14 3.64 2.60 -3.13
C ALA A 14 2.25 1.92 -3.06
N LEU A 15 2.16 0.64 -3.43
CA LEU A 15 0.94 -0.15 -3.42
C LEU A 15 1.10 -1.39 -2.52
N SER A 16 0.06 -1.74 -1.77
CA SER A 16 0.13 -2.78 -0.75
C SER A 16 0.31 -4.18 -1.34
N LEU A 17 1.01 -5.08 -0.63
CA LEU A 17 1.21 -6.44 -1.13
C LEU A 17 -0.11 -7.21 -1.32
N PHE A 18 -1.15 -6.89 -0.55
CA PHE A 18 -2.43 -7.60 -0.63
C PHE A 18 -3.28 -7.20 -1.84
N THR A 19 -3.04 -6.02 -2.45
CA THR A 19 -3.66 -5.67 -3.74
C THR A 19 -2.81 -6.06 -4.94
N MET A 20 -1.63 -6.64 -4.73
CA MET A 20 -0.75 -7.07 -5.81
C MET A 20 -1.34 -8.27 -6.57
N PRO A 21 -1.49 -8.18 -7.90
CA PRO A 21 -1.80 -9.32 -8.73
C PRO A 21 -0.74 -10.41 -8.58
N GLU A 22 -1.18 -11.67 -8.58
CA GLU A 22 -0.26 -12.79 -8.37
C GLU A 22 0.83 -12.88 -9.43
N TRP A 23 0.51 -12.60 -10.70
CA TRP A 23 1.50 -12.62 -11.77
C TRP A 23 2.55 -11.52 -11.63
N VAL A 24 2.16 -10.33 -11.12
CA VAL A 24 3.11 -9.25 -10.82
C VAL A 24 4.06 -9.69 -9.72
N ALA A 25 3.53 -10.30 -8.65
CA ALA A 25 4.33 -10.85 -7.57
C ALA A 25 5.29 -11.94 -8.07
N LYS A 26 4.84 -12.84 -8.96
CA LYS A 26 5.69 -13.89 -9.56
C LYS A 26 6.83 -13.28 -10.37
N ASN A 27 6.54 -12.33 -11.25
CA ASN A 27 7.54 -11.68 -12.09
C ASN A 27 8.58 -10.94 -11.25
N LEU A 28 8.14 -10.16 -10.25
CA LEU A 28 9.02 -9.48 -9.32
C LEU A 28 9.86 -10.48 -8.52
N ASN A 29 9.26 -11.57 -8.03
CA ASN A 29 9.95 -12.61 -7.28
C ASN A 29 11.06 -13.27 -8.13
N HIS A 30 10.79 -13.57 -9.41
CA HIS A 30 11.79 -14.12 -10.34
C HIS A 30 12.97 -13.18 -10.60
N ARG A 31 12.73 -11.86 -10.61
CA ARG A 31 13.80 -10.87 -10.81
C ARG A 31 14.50 -10.50 -9.50
N SER A 32 13.85 -10.69 -8.37
CA SER A 32 14.43 -10.46 -7.06
C SER A 32 15.28 -11.64 -6.62
N LYS A 33 16.27 -11.41 -5.75
CA LYS A 33 16.97 -12.50 -5.05
C LYS A 33 16.17 -13.06 -3.86
N ALA A 34 14.95 -12.57 -3.65
CA ALA A 34 14.15 -12.93 -2.50
C ALA A 34 13.22 -14.10 -2.83
N GLU A 35 13.42 -15.23 -2.15
CA GLU A 35 12.52 -16.39 -2.24
C GLU A 35 11.16 -16.16 -1.56
N LYS A 36 10.99 -15.03 -0.87
CA LYS A 36 9.89 -14.82 0.08
C LYS A 36 8.79 -13.85 -0.39
N LEU A 37 8.91 -13.17 -1.54
CA LEU A 37 7.88 -12.20 -1.96
C LEU A 37 6.52 -12.88 -2.14
N MET A 38 6.50 -14.04 -2.79
CA MET A 38 5.26 -14.81 -2.97
C MET A 38 4.63 -15.20 -1.62
N HIS A 39 5.47 -15.58 -0.65
CA HIS A 39 5.01 -15.90 0.70
C HIS A 39 4.41 -14.68 1.40
N LEU A 40 5.14 -13.55 1.43
CA LEU A 40 4.71 -12.30 2.04
C LEU A 40 3.41 -11.78 1.43
N ARG A 41 3.29 -11.84 0.10
CA ARG A 41 2.06 -11.48 -0.62
C ARG A 41 0.91 -12.40 -0.23
N GLY A 42 1.14 -13.71 -0.15
CA GLY A 42 0.13 -14.68 0.26
C GLY A 42 -0.36 -14.50 1.70
N GLU A 43 0.53 -14.21 2.64
CA GLU A 43 0.17 -13.86 4.01
C GLU A 43 -0.60 -12.55 4.11
N SER A 44 -0.12 -11.51 3.42
CA SER A 44 -0.79 -10.20 3.36
C SER A 44 -2.20 -10.33 2.80
N PHE A 45 -2.37 -11.07 1.69
CA PHE A 45 -3.67 -11.27 1.06
C PHE A 45 -4.62 -12.06 1.95
N ARG A 46 -4.17 -13.16 2.58
CA ARG A 46 -5.00 -13.92 3.53
C ARG A 46 -5.42 -13.09 4.74
N SER A 47 -4.55 -12.22 5.23
CA SER A 47 -4.92 -11.30 6.31
C SER A 47 -5.94 -10.28 5.85
N PHE A 48 -5.77 -9.71 4.65
CA PHE A 48 -6.74 -8.79 4.04
C PHE A 48 -8.11 -9.46 3.88
N GLU A 49 -8.19 -10.67 3.30
CA GLU A 49 -9.45 -11.39 3.07
C GLU A 49 -10.22 -11.68 4.35
N LYS A 50 -9.52 -11.91 5.46
CA LYS A 50 -10.13 -12.09 6.78
C LYS A 50 -10.65 -10.76 7.34
N SER A 51 -9.83 -9.70 7.24
CA SER A 51 -10.15 -8.39 7.82
C SER A 51 -11.27 -7.66 7.07
N ILE A 52 -11.26 -7.68 5.73
CA ILE A 52 -12.15 -6.87 4.90
C ILE A 52 -13.64 -7.17 5.08
N LYS A 53 -13.98 -8.36 5.60
CA LYS A 53 -15.35 -8.79 5.88
C LYS A 53 -15.99 -8.02 7.03
N ASN A 54 -15.18 -7.61 8.01
CA ASN A 54 -15.67 -7.07 9.29
C ASN A 54 -15.08 -5.71 9.63
N PHE A 55 -14.00 -5.29 8.96
CA PHE A 55 -13.24 -4.09 9.30
C PHE A 55 -12.92 -3.27 8.07
N THR A 56 -12.78 -1.96 8.29
CA THR A 56 -12.32 -1.04 7.25
C THR A 56 -10.81 -1.10 7.11
N ILE A 57 -10.36 -1.18 5.87
CA ILE A 57 -8.95 -1.08 5.50
C ILE A 57 -8.80 0.18 4.64
N THR A 58 -8.01 1.12 5.11
CA THR A 58 -7.72 2.37 4.40
C THR A 58 -6.26 2.40 3.96
N GLU A 59 -6.02 2.59 2.66
CA GLU A 59 -4.71 2.87 2.09
C GLU A 59 -4.58 4.35 1.71
N LEU A 60 -3.57 5.03 2.26
CA LEU A 60 -3.16 6.37 1.87
C LEU A 60 -1.93 6.26 0.96
N ILE A 61 -2.11 6.57 -0.32
CA ILE A 61 -1.07 6.45 -1.35
C ILE A 61 -0.75 7.80 -1.99
N ARG A 62 0.45 7.89 -2.56
CA ARG A 62 0.86 8.99 -3.45
C ARG A 62 1.10 8.42 -4.83
N LEU A 63 0.42 8.98 -5.84
CA LEU A 63 0.70 8.63 -7.23
C LEU A 63 2.06 9.22 -7.65
N PRO A 64 2.94 8.44 -8.28
CA PRO A 64 4.24 8.91 -8.77
C PRO A 64 4.07 9.81 -10.00
N ASN A 65 5.17 10.37 -10.49
CA ASN A 65 5.17 11.02 -11.80
C ASN A 65 4.94 9.97 -12.91
N VAL A 66 4.19 10.32 -13.94
CA VAL A 66 3.92 9.46 -15.11
C VAL A 66 5.23 8.96 -15.75
N GLN A 67 6.22 9.83 -15.91
CA GLN A 67 7.51 9.48 -16.49
C GLN A 67 8.29 8.49 -15.62
N GLU A 68 8.20 8.59 -14.29
CA GLU A 68 8.87 7.64 -13.39
C GLU A 68 8.32 6.22 -13.55
N VAL A 69 7.02 6.09 -13.84
CA VAL A 69 6.38 4.80 -14.11
C VAL A 69 6.83 4.25 -15.47
N ILE A 70 6.84 5.10 -16.49
CA ILE A 70 7.25 4.71 -17.85
C ILE A 70 8.72 4.27 -17.88
N ASP A 71 9.58 5.01 -17.19
CA ASP A 71 11.01 4.71 -17.07
C ASP A 71 11.30 3.46 -16.20
N GLY A 72 10.28 2.84 -15.59
CA GLY A 72 10.47 1.67 -14.72
C GLY A 72 11.23 2.00 -13.42
N LYS A 73 11.10 3.22 -12.90
CA LYS A 73 11.86 3.71 -11.73
C LYS A 73 11.12 3.51 -10.40
N ILE A 74 9.92 2.93 -10.42
CA ILE A 74 9.11 2.75 -9.22
C ILE A 74 9.63 1.56 -8.43
N VAL A 75 10.10 1.84 -7.21
CA VAL A 75 10.58 0.83 -6.26
C VAL A 75 9.40 0.20 -5.52
N MET A 76 9.43 -1.12 -5.35
CA MET A 76 8.46 -1.83 -4.50
C MET A 76 8.60 -1.42 -3.03
N PRO A 77 7.51 -1.35 -2.24
CA PRO A 77 7.63 -1.01 -0.82
C PRO A 77 8.46 -2.06 -0.07
N LEU A 78 9.11 -1.63 1.03
CA LEU A 78 9.85 -2.51 1.95
C LEU A 78 11.08 -3.20 1.36
N THR A 79 11.54 -2.79 0.17
CA THR A 79 12.74 -3.36 -0.48
C THR A 79 14.02 -3.18 0.32
N LYS A 80 14.09 -2.17 1.20
CA LYS A 80 15.23 -1.96 2.11
C LYS A 80 15.20 -2.80 3.39
N PHE A 81 14.05 -3.40 3.69
CA PHE A 81 13.84 -4.22 4.88
C PHE A 81 13.79 -5.72 4.56
N SER A 82 14.12 -6.07 3.32
CA SER A 82 14.03 -7.42 2.80
C SER A 82 15.14 -7.66 1.78
N ASP A 83 15.39 -8.92 1.43
CA ASP A 83 16.33 -9.31 0.37
C ASP A 83 15.84 -8.92 -1.05
N LEU A 84 14.87 -8.01 -1.12
CA LEU A 84 14.21 -7.50 -2.33
C LEU A 84 14.94 -6.27 -2.91
N GLU A 85 16.19 -6.03 -2.51
CA GLU A 85 16.94 -4.80 -2.82
C GLU A 85 16.73 -4.34 -4.27
N LYS A 86 16.14 -3.15 -4.40
CA LYS A 86 15.89 -2.45 -5.66
C LYS A 86 15.08 -3.25 -6.70
N THR A 87 14.15 -4.09 -6.26
CA THR A 87 13.17 -4.67 -7.18
C THR A 87 12.25 -3.56 -7.71
N LEU A 88 12.41 -3.22 -8.98
CA LEU A 88 11.65 -2.19 -9.68
C LEU A 88 10.47 -2.79 -10.43
N TYR A 89 9.37 -2.05 -10.44
CA TYR A 89 8.24 -2.34 -11.33
C TYR A 89 8.58 -2.00 -12.77
N THR A 90 8.12 -2.83 -13.70
CA THR A 90 7.88 -2.35 -15.07
C THR A 90 6.64 -1.46 -15.10
N CYS A 91 6.50 -0.64 -16.15
CA CYS A 91 5.29 0.16 -16.35
C CYS A 91 4.01 -0.70 -16.34
N GLU A 92 4.04 -1.86 -17.01
CA GLU A 92 2.91 -2.78 -17.09
C GLU A 92 2.53 -3.36 -15.72
N GLU A 93 3.51 -3.75 -14.92
CA GLU A 93 3.29 -4.30 -13.59
C GLU A 93 2.73 -3.26 -12.63
N TYR A 94 3.27 -2.04 -12.66
CA TYR A 94 2.74 -0.96 -11.83
C TYR A 94 1.30 -0.61 -12.21
N LYS A 95 1.01 -0.50 -13.52
CA LYS A 95 -0.36 -0.29 -14.03
C LYS A 95 -1.30 -1.39 -13.55
N ALA A 96 -0.89 -2.65 -13.68
CA ALA A 96 -1.70 -3.78 -13.28
C ALA A 96 -1.96 -3.81 -11.77
N HIS A 97 -0.95 -3.48 -10.98
CA HIS A 97 -1.09 -3.38 -9.53
C HIS A 97 -2.07 -2.26 -9.14
N LEU A 98 -1.89 -1.05 -9.69
CA LEU A 98 -2.75 0.09 -9.39
C LEU A 98 -4.20 -0.16 -9.84
N LYS A 99 -4.38 -0.78 -11.01
CA LYS A 99 -5.70 -1.19 -11.50
C LYS A 99 -6.36 -2.21 -10.57
N ASN A 100 -5.62 -3.17 -10.04
CA ASN A 100 -6.16 -4.16 -9.13
C ASN A 100 -6.55 -3.55 -7.77
N ALA A 101 -5.74 -2.61 -7.25
CA ALA A 101 -6.09 -1.85 -6.05
C ALA A 101 -7.38 -1.02 -6.27
N LEU A 102 -7.51 -0.36 -7.41
CA LEU A 102 -8.74 0.36 -7.79
C LEU A 102 -9.96 -0.59 -7.84
N LEU A 103 -9.81 -1.75 -8.48
CA LEU A 103 -10.88 -2.77 -8.55
C LEU A 103 -11.28 -3.25 -7.15
N PHE A 104 -10.33 -3.44 -6.24
CA PHE A 104 -10.64 -3.81 -4.86
C PHE A 104 -11.46 -2.73 -4.17
N SER A 105 -11.14 -1.45 -4.38
CA SER A 105 -11.87 -0.34 -3.74
C SER A 105 -13.26 -0.14 -4.32
N GLN A 106 -13.48 -0.54 -5.56
CA GLN A 106 -14.81 -0.57 -6.17
C GLN A 106 -15.63 -1.78 -5.72
N LYS A 107 -14.97 -2.92 -5.47
CA LYS A 107 -15.62 -4.18 -5.11
C LYS A 107 -15.99 -4.27 -3.63
N TYR A 108 -15.13 -3.77 -2.74
CA TYR A 108 -15.31 -3.89 -1.30
C TYR A 108 -15.58 -2.52 -0.69
N GLU A 109 -16.78 -2.31 -0.15
CA GLU A 109 -17.16 -1.05 0.52
C GLU A 109 -16.23 -0.71 1.71
N ASN A 110 -15.69 -1.74 2.36
CA ASN A 110 -14.76 -1.61 3.48
C ASN A 110 -13.29 -1.37 3.06
N TYR A 111 -12.98 -1.27 1.77
CA TYR A 111 -11.62 -0.97 1.30
C TYR A 111 -11.57 0.40 0.65
N ASN A 112 -10.92 1.32 1.34
CA ASN A 112 -10.77 2.70 0.90
C ASN A 112 -9.33 2.92 0.42
N ILE A 113 -9.19 3.51 -0.76
CA ILE A 113 -7.89 3.95 -1.27
C ILE A 113 -7.94 5.45 -1.51
N HIS A 114 -6.99 6.16 -0.92
CA HIS A 114 -6.98 7.61 -0.87
C HIS A 114 -5.69 8.16 -1.44
N VAL A 115 -5.82 9.02 -2.45
CA VAL A 115 -4.67 9.70 -3.05
C VAL A 115 -4.40 10.97 -2.25
N THR A 116 -3.21 11.05 -1.65
CA THR A 116 -2.79 12.21 -0.85
C THR A 116 -1.42 12.72 -1.27
N LYS A 117 -1.23 14.04 -1.11
CA LYS A 117 0.07 14.70 -1.28
C LYS A 117 0.87 14.72 0.02
N ASP A 118 0.22 14.49 1.16
CA ASP A 118 0.78 14.74 2.50
C ASP A 118 1.45 13.50 3.11
N LEU A 119 2.08 12.65 2.29
CA LEU A 119 2.87 11.53 2.78
C LEU A 119 4.25 11.99 3.28
N MET A 120 4.64 11.50 4.45
CA MET A 120 6.02 11.59 4.91
C MET A 120 6.93 10.85 3.93
N ASN A 121 8.04 11.48 3.57
CA ASN A 121 9.00 10.83 2.68
C ASN A 121 9.66 9.64 3.40
N ASP A 122 9.79 8.54 2.66
CA ASP A 122 10.55 7.33 3.04
C ASP A 122 10.03 6.65 4.31
N MET A 123 8.76 6.89 4.64
CA MET A 123 8.10 6.28 5.77
C MET A 123 6.90 5.46 5.30
N LEU A 124 6.81 4.23 5.79
CA LEU A 124 5.60 3.42 5.76
C LEU A 124 5.03 3.39 7.18
N VAL A 125 3.75 3.70 7.32
CA VAL A 125 3.02 3.60 8.59
C VAL A 125 1.89 2.61 8.41
N TYR A 126 1.85 1.60 9.26
CA TYR A 126 0.73 0.69 9.40
C TYR A 126 0.19 0.82 10.81
N CYS A 127 -1.06 1.25 10.94
CA CYS A 127 -1.77 1.31 12.21
C CYS A 127 -2.93 0.33 12.13
N LYS A 128 -3.04 -0.55 13.12
CA LYS A 128 -4.19 -1.42 13.28
C LYS A 128 -4.80 -1.21 14.65
N GLU A 129 -6.06 -0.77 14.64
CA GLU A 129 -6.84 -0.50 15.83
C GLU A 129 -6.81 -1.70 16.78
N GLY A 130 -6.53 -1.45 18.06
CA GLY A 130 -6.43 -2.50 19.09
C GLY A 130 -5.25 -3.46 18.95
N SER A 131 -4.40 -3.33 17.92
CA SER A 131 -3.26 -4.22 17.68
C SER A 131 -1.91 -3.57 17.91
N GLY A 132 -1.71 -2.37 17.37
CA GLY A 132 -0.42 -1.69 17.38
C GLY A 132 -0.13 -0.94 16.09
N VAL A 133 1.04 -0.32 16.08
CA VAL A 133 1.54 0.51 14.99
C VAL A 133 2.94 0.04 14.59
N ILE A 134 3.16 -0.02 13.28
CA ILE A 134 4.45 -0.26 12.66
C ILE A 134 4.81 0.99 11.85
N ILE A 135 6.00 1.52 12.10
CA ILE A 135 6.58 2.62 11.34
C ILE A 135 7.91 2.14 10.78
N ALA A 136 7.99 2.01 9.46
CA ALA A 136 9.21 1.65 8.76
C ALA A 136 9.80 2.89 8.10
N GLN A 137 10.96 3.33 8.56
CA GLN A 137 11.71 4.46 8.01
C GLN A 137 12.77 3.92 7.04
N GLU A 138 12.43 3.89 5.76
CA GLU A 138 13.23 3.32 4.67
C GLU A 138 14.57 4.07 4.50
N ALA A 139 14.65 5.38 4.75
CA ALA A 139 15.92 6.09 4.64
C ALA A 139 16.98 5.60 5.65
N LEU A 140 16.51 5.20 6.84
CA LEU A 140 17.36 4.78 7.98
C LEU A 140 17.39 3.26 8.18
N SER A 141 16.72 2.49 7.32
CA SER A 141 16.52 1.04 7.48
C SER A 141 16.10 0.66 8.91
N THR A 142 15.22 1.46 9.51
CA THR A 142 14.74 1.28 10.89
C THR A 142 13.25 1.00 10.94
N ILE A 143 12.83 0.01 11.74
CA ILE A 143 11.42 -0.29 12.02
C ILE A 143 11.13 -0.02 13.49
N PHE A 144 10.11 0.78 13.76
CA PHE A 144 9.51 0.94 15.09
C PHE A 144 8.21 0.14 15.11
N ALA A 145 8.06 -0.74 16.08
CA ALA A 145 6.82 -1.47 16.31
C ALA A 145 6.44 -1.31 17.78
N PHE A 146 5.22 -0.82 18.03
CA PHE A 146 4.71 -0.65 19.37
C PHE A 146 3.23 -1.01 19.44
N ASN A 147 2.81 -1.51 20.59
CA ASN A 147 1.46 -2.02 20.85
C ASN A 147 0.86 -1.47 22.15
N GLU A 148 1.40 -0.35 22.65
CA GLU A 148 0.83 0.33 23.81
C GLU A 148 -0.56 0.88 23.42
N PRO A 149 -1.64 0.55 24.16
CA PRO A 149 -3.00 0.90 23.78
C PRO A 149 -3.24 2.40 23.58
N GLY A 150 -2.70 3.26 24.46
CA GLY A 150 -2.84 4.71 24.38
C GLY A 150 -2.21 5.30 23.12
N MET A 151 -0.97 4.92 22.82
CA MET A 151 -0.27 5.31 21.60
C MET A 151 -0.96 4.79 20.36
N THR A 152 -1.41 3.53 20.36
CA THR A 152 -2.13 2.93 19.22
C THR A 152 -3.42 3.70 18.93
N SER A 153 -4.21 4.00 19.97
CA SER A 153 -5.44 4.78 19.83
C SER A 153 -5.16 6.21 19.35
N ALA A 154 -4.11 6.86 19.87
CA ALA A 154 -3.75 8.21 19.45
C ALA A 154 -3.32 8.26 17.96
N PHE A 155 -2.54 7.28 17.50
CA PHE A 155 -2.14 7.18 16.09
C PHE A 155 -3.34 6.88 15.18
N ASP A 156 -4.22 5.97 15.58
CA ASP A 156 -5.42 5.65 14.81
C ASP A 156 -6.34 6.87 14.66
N GLN A 157 -6.57 7.62 15.75
CA GLN A 157 -7.34 8.87 15.72
C GLN A 157 -6.67 9.93 14.86
N TYR A 158 -5.34 10.07 14.92
CA TYR A 158 -4.60 11.01 14.09
C TYR A 158 -4.77 10.67 12.59
N LEU A 159 -4.53 9.41 12.21
CA LEU A 159 -4.66 8.96 10.83
C LEU A 159 -6.11 9.06 10.32
N SER A 160 -7.10 8.74 11.16
CA SER A 160 -8.52 8.87 10.84
C SER A 160 -8.97 10.34 10.67
N LYS A 161 -8.42 11.26 11.49
CA LYS A 161 -8.64 12.71 11.31
C LYS A 161 -8.03 13.21 10.00
N GLU A 162 -6.85 12.74 9.63
CA GLU A 162 -6.24 13.10 8.35
C GLU A 162 -7.05 12.56 7.16
N GLN A 163 -7.62 11.35 7.26
CA GLN A 163 -8.53 10.79 6.26
C GLN A 163 -9.81 11.62 6.10
N SER A 164 -10.54 11.85 7.20
CA SER A 164 -11.83 12.56 7.19
C SER A 164 -11.73 14.01 6.72
N ARG A 165 -10.57 14.65 6.89
CA ARG A 165 -10.33 16.05 6.45
C ARG A 165 -10.03 16.18 4.96
N LYS A 166 -9.55 15.12 4.29
CA LYS A 166 -8.82 15.30 3.02
C LYS A 166 -9.32 14.45 1.84
N THR A 167 -9.99 13.33 2.05
CA THR A 167 -10.16 12.36 0.96
C THR A 167 -11.52 11.67 0.90
N ASP A 168 -12.27 11.97 -0.16
CA ASP A 168 -13.40 11.16 -0.64
C ASP A 168 -12.83 9.97 -1.44
N ASN A 169 -13.26 8.75 -1.08
CA ASN A 169 -12.84 7.52 -1.76
C ASN A 169 -13.19 7.59 -3.26
N LYS A 170 -14.37 8.10 -3.64
CA LYS A 170 -14.77 8.25 -5.05
C LYS A 170 -13.87 9.21 -5.80
N LYS A 171 -13.51 10.34 -5.19
CA LYS A 171 -12.57 11.31 -5.77
C LYS A 171 -11.20 10.68 -5.99
N SER A 172 -10.73 9.90 -5.02
CA SER A 172 -9.45 9.19 -5.11
C SER A 172 -9.46 8.12 -6.20
N GLN A 173 -10.55 7.36 -6.33
CA GLN A 173 -10.76 6.41 -7.42
C GLN A 173 -10.73 7.10 -8.80
N GLN A 174 -11.35 8.27 -8.93
CA GLN A 174 -11.30 9.07 -10.16
C GLN A 174 -9.88 9.58 -10.47
N GLN A 175 -9.12 10.00 -9.46
CA GLN A 175 -7.72 10.41 -9.63
C GLN A 175 -6.85 9.24 -10.11
N ILE A 176 -7.03 8.06 -9.52
CA ILE A 176 -6.32 6.83 -9.94
C ILE A 176 -6.69 6.48 -11.38
N GLN A 177 -7.98 6.52 -11.74
CA GLN A 177 -8.42 6.23 -13.11
C GLN A 177 -7.84 7.24 -14.12
N GLY A 178 -7.85 8.54 -13.79
CA GLY A 178 -7.24 9.57 -14.63
C GLY A 178 -5.73 9.37 -14.83
N PHE A 179 -5.04 8.93 -13.78
CA PHE A 179 -3.61 8.59 -13.85
C PHE A 179 -3.36 7.37 -14.74
N LEU A 180 -4.13 6.29 -14.59
CA LEU A 180 -4.06 5.10 -15.46
C LEU A 180 -4.28 5.46 -16.94
N ASN A 181 -5.28 6.29 -17.23
CA ASN A 181 -5.54 6.77 -18.60
C ASN A 181 -4.36 7.58 -19.16
N SER A 182 -3.65 8.32 -18.32
CA SER A 182 -2.47 9.10 -18.73
C SER A 182 -1.30 8.19 -19.10
N LEU A 183 -1.12 7.06 -18.40
CA LEU A 183 -0.12 6.04 -18.72
C LEU A 183 -0.44 5.27 -20.01
N GLU A 184 -1.71 5.13 -20.38
CA GLU A 184 -2.11 4.47 -21.63
C GLU A 184 -1.84 5.35 -22.86
N LYS A 185 -2.01 6.67 -22.74
CA LYS A 185 -1.80 7.62 -23.84
C LYS A 185 -0.34 7.81 -24.25
N GLN A 186 0.62 7.52 -23.37
CA GLN A 186 2.05 7.70 -23.64
C GLN A 186 2.74 6.42 -24.17
N ASN A 187 2.02 5.29 -24.21
CA ASN A 187 2.48 4.04 -24.81
C ASN A 187 2.00 3.87 -26.28
N LEU A 188 1.38 4.91 -26.85
CA LEU A 188 1.00 5.05 -28.27
C LEU A 188 1.98 6.01 -28.95
#